data_AF-A0A932YMC5-F1
#
_entry.id   AF-A0A932YMC5-F1
#
_cell.length_a   1.000
_cell.length_b   1.000
_cell.length_c   1.000
_cell.angle_alpha   90.00
_cell.angle_beta   90.00
_cell.angle_gamma   90.00
#
_symmetry.space_group_name_H-M   'P 1'
#
loop_
_entity.id
_entity.type
_entity.pdbx_description
1 polymer ?
#
loop_
_entity_poly.entity_id
_entity_poly.type
_entity_poly.pdbx_seq_one_letter_code
_entity_poly.pdbx_strand_id
1 'polypeptide(L)'
;MLYGLSNKFRAGLAALGLIGAIALPPWVPLLAMTLLSLRFSAWEAVVIGALVDFLWFTPNGVEGLMNGFPLFTLVGLALAWGLEPLRSELLT
;
A
#
# COMPACT_ATOMS: atom_id res chain seq x y z
N MET A 1 5.71 -25.76 4.50
CA MET A 1 5.68 -25.37 3.07
C MET A 1 4.80 -24.15 2.79
N LEU A 2 3.66 -23.96 3.49
CA LEU A 2 2.72 -22.85 3.28
C LEU A 2 3.30 -21.44 3.53
N TYR A 3 4.22 -21.29 4.50
CA TYR A 3 4.90 -20.02 4.77
C TYR A 3 5.69 -19.47 3.56
N GLY A 4 6.27 -20.35 2.74
CA GLY A 4 7.05 -19.94 1.57
C GLY A 4 6.19 -19.36 0.44
N LEU A 5 5.00 -19.93 0.21
CA LEU A 5 4.06 -19.45 -0.80
C LEU A 5 3.47 -18.09 -0.39
N SER A 6 3.10 -17.97 0.88
CA SER A 6 2.61 -16.74 1.50
C SER A 6 3.59 -15.57 1.32
N ASN A 7 4.88 -15.82 1.55
CA ASN A 7 5.90 -14.77 1.45
C ASN A 7 6.16 -14.33 -0.01
N LYS A 8 6.14 -15.28 -0.96
CA LYS A 8 6.24 -14.97 -2.40
C LYS A 8 5.04 -14.16 -2.89
N PHE A 9 3.84 -14.49 -2.43
CA PHE A 9 2.63 -13.77 -2.80
C PHE A 9 2.63 -12.33 -2.26
N ARG A 10 3.03 -12.15 -0.99
CA ARG A 10 3.26 -10.83 -0.37
C ARG A 10 4.27 -10.01 -1.18
N ALA A 11 5.42 -10.60 -1.53
CA ALA A 11 6.44 -9.92 -2.33
C ALA A 11 5.92 -9.54 -3.73
N GLY A 12 5.12 -10.40 -4.38
CA GLY A 12 4.51 -10.12 -5.67
C GLY A 12 3.53 -8.94 -5.62
N LEU A 13 2.68 -8.88 -4.60
CA LEU A 13 1.76 -7.76 -4.39
C LEU A 13 2.50 -6.46 -4.04
N ALA A 14 3.56 -6.54 -3.22
CA ALA A 14 4.39 -5.38 -2.92
C ALA A 14 5.10 -4.86 -4.17
N ALA A 15 5.66 -5.74 -4.99
CA ALA A 15 6.27 -5.39 -6.28
C ALA A 15 5.24 -4.78 -7.24
N LEU A 16 4.03 -5.34 -7.33
CA LEU A 16 2.93 -4.79 -8.13
C LEU A 16 2.56 -3.38 -7.67
N GLY A 17 2.49 -3.14 -6.36
CA GLY A 17 2.22 -1.82 -5.79
C GLY A 17 3.34 -0.81 -6.10
N LEU A 18 4.60 -1.20 -5.96
CA LEU A 18 5.75 -0.33 -6.25
C LEU A 18 5.84 0.01 -7.75
N ILE A 19 5.77 -1.00 -8.62
CA ILE A 19 5.80 -0.81 -10.08
C ILE A 19 4.55 -0.01 -10.51
N GLY A 20 3.40 -0.34 -9.93
CA GLY A 20 2.14 0.34 -10.22
C GLY A 20 2.16 1.82 -9.83
N ALA A 21 2.83 2.19 -8.74
CA ALA A 21 3.01 3.60 -8.37
C ALA A 21 3.79 4.41 -9.41
N ILE A 22 4.71 3.78 -10.14
CA ILE A 22 5.59 4.45 -11.11
C ILE A 22 4.98 4.44 -12.52
N ALA A 23 4.43 3.30 -12.95
CA ALA A 23 4.11 3.04 -14.34
C ALA A 23 2.62 2.93 -14.64
N LEU A 24 1.76 2.84 -13.62
CA LEU A 24 0.33 2.61 -13.78
C LEU A 24 -0.49 3.71 -13.09
N PRO A 25 -1.78 3.86 -13.44
CA PRO A 25 -2.63 4.84 -12.78
C PRO A 25 -2.76 4.58 -11.27
N PRO A 26 -3.00 5.60 -10.43
CA PRO A 26 -2.98 5.49 -8.96
C PRO A 26 -3.96 4.48 -8.36
N TRP A 27 -5.03 4.12 -9.07
CA TRP A 27 -5.96 3.10 -8.59
C TRP A 27 -5.34 1.68 -8.58
N VAL A 28 -4.31 1.41 -9.39
CA VAL A 28 -3.61 0.12 -9.40
C VAL A 28 -2.81 -0.13 -8.11
N PRO A 29 -1.89 0.76 -7.67
CA PRO A 29 -1.21 0.60 -6.40
C PRO A 29 -2.19 0.60 -5.22
N LEU A 30 -3.32 1.33 -5.29
CA LEU A 30 -4.37 1.26 -4.26
C LEU A 30 -4.98 -0.14 -4.11
N LEU A 31 -5.28 -0.80 -5.23
CA LEU A 31 -5.77 -2.18 -5.22
C LEU A 31 -4.70 -3.13 -4.65
N ALA A 32 -3.44 -2.96 -5.05
CA ALA A 32 -2.33 -3.75 -4.51
C ALA A 32 -2.19 -3.57 -2.99
N MET A 33 -2.24 -2.32 -2.49
CA MET A 33 -2.24 -2.00 -1.06
C MET A 33 -3.39 -2.69 -0.34
N THR A 34 -4.61 -2.58 -0.86
CA THR A 34 -5.81 -3.18 -0.27
C THR A 34 -5.69 -4.69 -0.16
N LEU A 35 -5.31 -5.37 -1.25
CA LEU A 35 -5.15 -6.82 -1.29
C LEU A 35 -4.03 -7.30 -0.35
N LEU A 36 -2.93 -6.54 -0.27
CA LEU A 36 -1.82 -6.83 0.62
C LEU A 36 -2.25 -6.75 2.09
N SER A 37 -2.96 -5.68 2.46
CA SER A 37 -3.40 -5.41 3.83
C SER A 37 -4.54 -6.29 4.32
N LEU A 38 -5.36 -6.84 3.42
CA LEU A 38 -6.41 -7.81 3.76
C LEU A 38 -5.83 -9.13 4.27
N ARG A 39 -4.69 -9.58 3.71
CA ARG A 39 -4.10 -10.88 4.05
C ARG A 39 -2.91 -10.80 4.99
N PHE A 40 -2.16 -9.70 4.94
CA PHE A 40 -0.91 -9.51 5.67
C PHE A 40 -0.93 -8.23 6.50
N SER A 41 -0.29 -8.26 7.68
CA SER A 41 0.16 -7.04 8.37
C SER A 41 1.28 -6.43 7.52
N ALA A 42 0.90 -5.56 6.61
CA ALA A 42 1.77 -5.13 5.53
C ALA A 42 2.06 -3.64 5.63
N TRP A 43 3.16 -3.32 6.31
CA TRP A 43 3.71 -1.97 6.35
C TRP A 43 4.08 -1.46 4.96
N GLU A 44 4.29 -2.37 4.00
CA GLU A 44 4.55 -2.02 2.60
C GLU A 44 3.39 -1.21 1.99
N ALA A 45 2.14 -1.39 2.45
CA ALA A 45 1.03 -0.57 1.99
C ALA A 45 1.24 0.91 2.32
N VAL A 46 1.79 1.23 3.49
CA VAL A 46 2.15 2.60 3.89
C VAL A 46 3.25 3.14 3.00
N VAL A 47 4.28 2.34 2.71
CA VAL A 47 5.41 2.73 1.85
C VAL A 47 4.94 2.99 0.42
N ILE A 48 4.09 2.13 -0.13
CA ILE A 48 3.49 2.30 -1.46
C ILE A 48 2.62 3.57 -1.47
N GLY A 49 1.81 3.80 -0.43
CA GLY A 49 0.98 4.99 -0.34
C GLY A 49 1.80 6.29 -0.31
N ALA A 50 2.87 6.33 0.47
CA ALA A 50 3.81 7.44 0.50
C ALA A 50 4.49 7.68 -0.85
N LEU A 51 4.86 6.61 -1.56
CA LEU A 51 5.44 6.71 -2.89
C LEU A 51 4.43 7.27 -3.91
N VAL A 52 3.17 6.83 -3.86
CA VAL A 52 2.13 7.34 -4.75
C VAL A 52 1.84 8.81 -4.49
N ASP A 53 1.69 9.21 -3.23
CA ASP A 53 1.47 10.62 -2.88
C ASP A 53 2.64 11.48 -3.39
N PHE A 54 3.88 11.03 -3.18
CA PHE A 54 5.09 11.72 -3.64
C PHE A 54 5.16 11.85 -5.17
N LEU A 55 4.80 10.81 -5.93
CA LEU A 55 4.92 10.81 -7.38
C LEU A 55 3.76 11.52 -8.09
N TRP A 56 2.53 11.37 -7.58
CA TRP A 56 1.31 11.78 -8.31
C TRP A 56 0.63 13.02 -7.72
N PHE A 57 0.61 13.14 -6.40
CA PHE A 57 -0.14 14.21 -5.71
C PHE A 57 0.75 15.38 -5.31
N THR A 58 1.98 15.38 -5.82
CA THR A 58 2.98 16.36 -5.48
C THR A 58 3.49 17.07 -6.75
N PRO A 59 2.74 18.03 -7.33
CA PRO A 59 3.11 18.65 -8.60
C PRO A 59 4.47 19.37 -8.59
N ASN A 60 4.98 19.74 -7.39
CA ASN A 60 6.20 20.51 -7.19
C ASN A 60 7.26 19.80 -6.32
N GLY A 61 7.20 18.48 -6.13
CA GLY A 61 8.10 17.78 -5.21
C GLY A 61 7.90 18.20 -3.74
N VAL A 62 8.92 18.25 -2.89
CA VAL A 62 8.78 18.41 -1.42
C VAL A 62 7.83 19.55 -0.98
N GLU A 63 7.73 20.65 -1.72
CA GLU A 63 6.79 21.75 -1.44
C GLU A 63 5.32 21.39 -1.65
N GLY A 64 5.02 20.54 -2.64
CA GLY A 64 3.70 19.96 -2.83
C GLY A 64 3.35 18.96 -1.73
N LEU A 65 4.34 18.34 -1.07
CA LEU A 65 4.10 17.36 0.00
C LEU A 65 3.60 18.06 1.27
N MET A 66 4.08 19.29 1.49
CA MET A 66 3.66 20.13 2.62
C MET A 66 2.30 20.80 2.40
N ASN A 67 1.88 20.96 1.14
CA ASN A 67 0.59 21.57 0.77
C ASN A 67 -0.46 20.55 0.29
N GLY A 68 -0.04 19.34 -0.03
CA GLY A 68 -0.85 18.24 -0.54
C GLY A 68 -1.28 17.30 0.57
N PHE A 69 -2.54 16.92 0.56
CA PHE A 69 -3.07 15.96 1.53
C PHE A 69 -2.59 14.54 1.17
N PRO A 70 -1.82 13.84 2.03
CA PRO A 70 -1.20 12.55 1.70
C PRO A 70 -2.22 11.42 1.79
N LEU A 71 -3.18 11.43 0.86
CA LEU A 71 -4.36 10.58 0.88
C LEU A 71 -3.99 9.09 0.84
N PHE A 72 -3.05 8.70 -0.03
CA PHE A 72 -2.70 7.29 -0.18
C PHE A 72 -1.91 6.79 1.01
N THR A 73 -1.07 7.62 1.62
CA THR A 73 -0.38 7.30 2.87
C THR A 73 -1.38 7.09 4.00
N LEU A 74 -2.34 8.00 4.16
CA LEU A 74 -3.37 7.87 5.19
C LEU A 74 -4.24 6.62 4.99
N VAL A 75 -4.61 6.32 3.74
CA VAL A 75 -5.28 5.06 3.40
C VAL A 75 -4.39 3.87 3.71
N GLY A 76 -3.09 3.94 3.39
CA GLY A 76 -2.12 2.90 3.75
C GLY A 76 -2.03 2.66 5.26
N LEU A 77 -2.05 3.71 6.08
CA LEU A 77 -2.12 3.61 7.54
C LEU A 77 -3.45 2.96 7.97
N ALA A 78 -4.58 3.42 7.42
CA ALA A 78 -5.89 2.84 7.73
C ALA A 78 -5.97 1.35 7.34
N LEU A 79 -5.35 0.95 6.22
CA LEU A 79 -5.31 -0.44 5.77
C LEU A 79 -4.35 -1.29 6.61
N ALA A 80 -3.17 -0.78 6.93
CA ALA A 80 -2.16 -1.53 7.67
C ALA A 80 -2.58 -1.81 9.12
N TRP A 81 -3.29 -0.90 9.79
CA TRP A 81 -3.71 -1.07 11.18
C TRP A 81 -5.22 -1.10 11.40
N GLY A 82 -6.02 -0.38 10.61
CA GLY A 82 -7.48 -0.40 10.75
C GLY A 82 -8.09 -1.75 10.40
N LEU A 83 -7.44 -2.52 9.52
CA LEU A 83 -7.85 -3.90 9.20
C LEU A 83 -7.25 -4.96 10.11
N GLU A 84 -6.45 -4.60 11.12
CA GLU A 84 -5.92 -5.54 12.10
C GLU A 84 -6.99 -6.43 12.76
N PRO A 85 -8.13 -5.90 13.28
CA PRO A 85 -9.20 -6.73 13.81
C PRO A 85 -9.81 -7.65 12.74
N LEU A 86 -10.08 -7.13 11.54
CA LEU A 86 -10.66 -7.91 10.44
C LEU A 86 -9.73 -9.08 10.03
N ARG A 87 -8.42 -8.84 10.03
CA ARG A 87 -7.42 -9.88 9.75
C ARG A 87 -7.44 -10.99 10.80
N SER A 88 -7.64 -10.66 12.08
CA SER A 88 -7.72 -11.67 13.12
C SER A 88 -8.95 -12.58 12.95
N GLU A 89 -10.09 -12.03 12.50
CA GLU A 89 -11.30 -12.82 12.23
C GLU A 89 -11.21 -13.64 10.93
N LEU A 90 -10.66 -13.07 9.86
CA LEU A 90 -10.56 -13.75 8.56
C LEU A 90 -9.51 -14.87 8.53
N LEU A 91 -8.55 -14.86 9.45
CA LEU A 91 -7.40 -15.77 9.46
C LEU A 91 -7.43 -16.78 10.61
N THR A 92 -8.52 -16.81 11.38
CA THR A 92 -8.84 -17.89 12.32
C THR A 92 -9.41 -19.10 11.56
#